data_AF-A0A538GGL2-F1
#
_entry.id   AF-A0A538GGL2-F1
#
_cell.length_a   1.000
_cell.length_b   1.000
_cell.length_c   1.000
_cell.angle_alpha   90.00
_cell.angle_beta   90.00
_cell.angle_gamma   90.00
#
_symmetry.space_group_name_H-M   'P 1'
#
loop_
_entity.id
_entity.type
_entity.pdbx_description
1 polymer ?
#
loop_
_entity_poly.entity_id
_entity_poly.type
_entity_poly.pdbx_seq_one_letter_code
_entity_poly.pdbx_strand_id
1 'polypeptide(L)'
;MKTAIRSKRSIGVTALALLAGAIAMLLVAGPGPQAAKASSHREAPLIATDPTADNTDLYAFVSPDRPDTVTVVANYIPFEEPAGGPNFFNFDPSALYTIHIDNNGDGRDDVAYN
;
A
#
# COMPACT_ATOMS: atom_id res chain seq x y z
N MET A 1 52.59 -7.25 -31.03
CA MET A 1 51.23 -7.14 -30.44
C MET A 1 50.66 -8.54 -30.29
N LYS A 2 50.37 -9.01 -29.06
CA LYS A 2 49.72 -10.31 -28.83
C LYS A 2 48.21 -10.09 -28.75
N THR A 3 47.47 -10.59 -29.73
CA THR A 3 46.01 -10.51 -29.76
C THR A 3 45.44 -11.45 -28.69
N ALA A 4 44.78 -10.90 -27.67
CA ALA A 4 44.14 -11.70 -26.62
C ALA A 4 42.89 -12.38 -27.17
N ILE A 5 43.01 -13.65 -27.56
CA ILE A 5 41.88 -14.49 -27.97
C ILE A 5 41.11 -14.88 -26.70
N ARG A 6 39.97 -14.23 -26.44
CA ARG A 6 39.07 -14.65 -25.36
C ARG A 6 38.55 -16.06 -25.67
N SER A 7 38.79 -16.99 -24.75
CA SER A 7 38.34 -18.39 -24.83
C SER A 7 36.81 -18.46 -24.91
N LYS A 8 36.25 -19.36 -25.73
CA LYS A 8 34.79 -19.63 -25.78
C LYS A 8 34.19 -19.92 -24.39
N ARG A 9 34.98 -20.47 -23.46
CA ARG A 9 34.60 -20.66 -22.04
C ARG A 9 34.38 -19.34 -21.30
N SER A 10 35.21 -18.32 -21.55
CA SER A 10 35.04 -17.00 -20.95
C SER A 10 33.76 -16.31 -21.40
N ILE A 11 33.38 -16.49 -22.68
CA ILE A 11 32.13 -15.96 -23.25
C ILE A 11 30.90 -16.64 -22.61
N GLY A 12 30.94 -17.96 -22.43
CA GLY A 12 29.85 -18.71 -21.78
C GLY A 12 29.63 -18.31 -20.33
N VAL A 13 30.70 -18.09 -19.56
CA VAL A 13 30.61 -17.65 -18.16
C VAL A 13 30.04 -16.23 -18.05
N THR A 14 30.43 -15.31 -18.94
CA THR A 14 29.87 -13.95 -18.93
C THR A 14 28.39 -13.94 -19.30
N ALA A 15 27.97 -14.75 -20.28
CA ALA A 15 26.56 -14.86 -20.67
C ALA A 15 25.69 -15.43 -19.54
N LEU A 16 26.19 -16.44 -18.81
CA LEU A 16 25.48 -17.04 -17.69
C LEU A 16 25.32 -16.08 -16.51
N ALA A 17 26.37 -15.29 -16.21
CA ALA A 17 26.34 -14.27 -15.17
C ALA A 17 25.33 -13.15 -15.50
N LEU A 18 25.26 -12.72 -16.77
CA LEU A 18 24.28 -11.73 -17.22
C LEU A 18 22.84 -12.26 -17.11
N LEU A 19 22.61 -13.52 -17.48
CA LEU A 19 21.30 -14.15 -17.37
C LEU A 19 20.84 -14.28 -15.90
N ALA A 20 21.73 -14.72 -15.01
CA ALA A 20 21.46 -14.81 -13.58
C ALA A 20 21.14 -13.42 -12.98
N GLY A 21 21.88 -12.38 -13.40
CA GLY A 21 21.61 -11.00 -12.99
C GLY A 21 20.24 -10.49 -13.48
N ALA A 22 19.85 -10.80 -14.71
CA ALA A 22 18.55 -10.42 -15.25
C ALA A 22 17.39 -11.09 -14.51
N ILE A 23 17.52 -12.38 -14.15
CA ILE A 23 16.53 -13.11 -13.36
C ILE A 23 16.41 -12.52 -11.95
N ALA A 24 17.54 -12.23 -11.30
CA ALA A 24 17.54 -11.60 -9.97
C ALA A 24 16.86 -10.22 -9.99
N MET A 25 17.08 -9.41 -11.03
CA MET A 25 16.38 -8.13 -11.18
C MET A 25 14.88 -8.29 -11.40
N LEU A 26 14.44 -9.29 -12.17
CA LEU A 26 13.00 -9.57 -12.35
C LEU A 26 12.32 -9.99 -11.03
N LEU A 27 13.03 -10.71 -10.16
CA LEU A 27 12.51 -11.15 -8.86
C LEU A 27 12.39 -10.00 -7.86
N VAL A 28 13.25 -8.98 -7.94
CA VAL A 28 13.21 -7.78 -7.08
C VAL A 28 12.25 -6.72 -7.63
N ALA A 29 12.19 -6.56 -8.94
CA ALA A 29 11.33 -5.59 -9.63
C ALA A 29 9.99 -6.18 -10.10
N GLY A 30 9.57 -7.30 -9.51
CA GLY A 30 8.32 -7.99 -9.82
C GLY A 30 7.08 -7.13 -9.55
N PRO A 31 5.86 -7.68 -9.75
CA PRO A 31 4.58 -6.96 -9.69
C PRO A 31 4.16 -6.57 -8.25
N GLY A 32 5.13 -6.30 -7.37
CA GLY A 32 4.86 -5.76 -6.05
C GLY A 32 4.30 -4.34 -6.11
N PRO A 33 3.71 -3.85 -5.01
CA PRO A 33 3.18 -2.50 -4.95
C PRO A 33 4.28 -1.49 -5.33
N GLN A 34 4.04 -0.73 -6.39
CA GLN A 34 4.90 0.37 -6.76
C GLN A 34 4.74 1.49 -5.72
N ALA A 35 5.76 2.33 -5.54
CA ALA A 35 5.64 3.51 -4.70
C ALA A 35 4.50 4.39 -5.21
N ALA A 36 3.36 4.37 -4.53
CA ALA A 36 2.22 5.22 -4.83
C ALA A 36 2.53 6.65 -4.39
N LYS A 37 2.13 7.64 -5.20
CA LYS A 37 2.05 9.01 -4.69
C LYS A 37 0.79 9.11 -3.85
N ALA A 38 0.94 9.42 -2.57
CA ALA A 38 -0.20 9.71 -1.71
C ALA A 38 -1.01 10.88 -2.30
N SER A 39 -2.33 10.70 -2.43
CA SER A 39 -3.26 11.76 -2.82
C SER A 39 -3.69 12.54 -1.56
N SER A 40 -3.92 13.84 -1.69
CA SER A 40 -4.51 14.63 -0.59
C SER A 40 -6.02 14.44 -0.59
N HIS A 41 -6.55 13.72 0.40
CA HIS A 41 -8.00 13.50 0.54
C HIS A 41 -8.76 14.76 0.95
N ARG A 42 -8.08 15.68 1.66
CA ARG A 42 -8.62 16.98 2.08
C ARG A 42 -8.98 17.91 0.93
N GLU A 43 -8.52 17.63 -0.29
CA GLU A 43 -8.83 18.44 -1.48
C GLU A 43 -10.18 18.06 -2.13
N ALA A 44 -10.85 16.99 -1.67
CA ALA A 44 -12.18 16.65 -2.13
C ALA A 44 -13.20 17.73 -1.70
N PRO A 45 -14.01 18.29 -2.63
CA PRO A 45 -14.87 19.44 -2.35
C PRO A 45 -15.84 19.29 -1.16
N LEU A 46 -16.34 18.08 -0.90
CA LEU A 46 -17.26 17.81 0.22
C LEU A 46 -16.51 17.66 1.55
N ILE A 47 -15.34 17.01 1.54
CA ILE A 47 -14.51 16.83 2.73
C ILE A 47 -13.87 18.16 3.17
N ALA A 48 -13.60 19.07 2.23
CA ALA A 48 -13.11 20.41 2.55
C ALA A 48 -14.09 21.18 3.48
N THR A 49 -15.39 20.89 3.41
CA THR A 49 -16.42 21.46 4.28
C THR A 49 -16.78 20.60 5.50
N ASP A 50 -16.29 19.35 5.55
CA ASP A 50 -16.52 18.37 6.61
C ASP A 50 -15.20 17.68 7.01
N PRO A 51 -14.30 18.38 7.70
CA PRO A 51 -12.96 17.89 7.99
C PRO A 51 -12.91 16.72 8.98
N THR A 52 -13.98 16.48 9.73
CA THR A 52 -14.09 15.35 10.66
C THR A 52 -14.39 14.03 9.93
N ALA A 53 -14.89 14.11 8.69
CA ALA A 53 -15.08 12.97 7.79
C ALA A 53 -13.85 12.68 6.89
N ASP A 54 -12.74 13.42 7.05
CA ASP A 54 -11.52 13.25 6.24
C ASP A 54 -10.82 11.92 6.58
N ASN A 55 -11.00 10.92 5.71
CA ASN A 55 -10.32 9.63 5.80
C ASN A 55 -8.87 9.78 5.33
N THR A 56 -7.93 9.48 6.22
CA THR A 56 -6.50 9.65 5.94
C THR A 56 -5.92 8.42 5.26
N ASP A 57 -6.21 7.23 5.80
CA ASP A 57 -5.70 5.96 5.30
C ASP A 57 -6.64 4.80 5.67
N LEU A 58 -6.62 3.76 4.84
CA LEU A 58 -7.20 2.46 5.12
C LEU A 58 -6.10 1.39 5.08
N TYR A 59 -6.03 0.57 6.13
CA TYR A 59 -5.12 -0.56 6.21
C TYR A 59 -5.93 -1.85 6.25
N ALA A 60 -5.54 -2.82 5.44
CA ALA A 60 -6.08 -4.17 5.45
C ALA A 60 -4.95 -5.19 5.42
N PHE A 61 -4.93 -6.09 6.39
CA PHE A 61 -3.88 -7.11 6.51
C PHE A 61 -4.42 -8.36 7.19
N VAL A 62 -3.80 -9.52 6.93
CA VAL A 62 -4.13 -10.77 7.61
C VAL A 62 -3.80 -10.64 9.10
N SER A 63 -4.74 -10.96 9.99
CA SER A 63 -4.57 -10.77 11.43
C SER A 63 -3.43 -11.68 11.94
N PRO A 64 -2.42 -11.14 12.64
CA PRO A 64 -1.25 -11.92 13.07
C PRO A 64 -1.58 -12.95 14.15
N ASP A 65 -2.62 -12.70 14.95
CA ASP A 65 -3.14 -13.55 16.02
C ASP A 65 -4.26 -14.51 15.54
N ARG A 66 -4.85 -14.23 14.39
CA ARG A 66 -5.89 -15.05 13.74
C ARG A 66 -5.70 -15.07 12.21
N PRO A 67 -4.78 -15.90 11.69
CA PRO A 67 -4.37 -15.82 10.28
C PRO A 67 -5.43 -16.19 9.24
N ASP A 68 -6.57 -16.73 9.66
CA ASP A 68 -7.75 -16.99 8.84
C ASP A 68 -8.69 -15.78 8.72
N THR A 69 -8.36 -14.64 9.35
CA THR A 69 -9.12 -13.39 9.24
C THR A 69 -8.31 -12.23 8.67
N VAL A 70 -9.03 -11.21 8.20
CA VAL A 70 -8.46 -9.92 7.80
C VAL A 70 -8.82 -8.88 8.86
N THR A 71 -7.82 -8.15 9.33
CA THR A 71 -8.00 -6.93 10.12
C THR A 71 -8.08 -5.74 9.19
N VAL A 72 -9.09 -4.90 9.38
CA VAL A 72 -9.26 -3.63 8.68
C VAL A 72 -9.20 -2.49 9.69
N VAL A 73 -8.43 -1.44 9.38
CA VAL A 73 -8.31 -0.22 10.17
C VAL A 73 -8.50 0.97 9.25
N ALA A 74 -9.44 1.87 9.60
CA ALA A 74 -9.67 3.11 8.90
C ALA A 74 -9.32 4.29 9.82
N ASN A 75 -8.43 5.15 9.36
CA ASN A 75 -8.02 6.35 10.09
C ASN A 75 -8.74 7.58 9.53
N TYR A 76 -9.08 8.50 10.43
CA TYR A 76 -9.74 9.75 10.12
C TYR A 76 -9.07 10.88 10.91
N ILE A 77 -9.27 12.11 10.46
CA ILE A 77 -8.74 13.33 11.09
C ILE A 77 -7.20 13.36 11.03
N PRO A 78 -6.60 14.05 10.02
CA PRO A 78 -5.16 14.08 9.86
C PRO A 78 -4.46 14.99 10.88
N PHE A 79 -3.14 14.79 11.01
CA PHE A 79 -2.22 15.66 11.75
C PHE A 79 -2.44 15.71 13.27
N GLU A 80 -2.98 14.66 13.88
CA GLU A 80 -2.91 14.52 15.34
C GLU A 80 -1.48 14.15 15.77
N GLU A 81 -0.75 15.14 16.31
CA GLU A 81 0.57 14.89 16.88
C GLU A 81 0.45 14.21 18.26
N PRO A 82 1.25 13.19 18.58
CA PRO A 82 1.24 12.53 19.90
C PRO A 82 1.43 13.50 21.08
N ALA A 83 2.15 14.61 20.89
CA ALA A 83 2.39 15.62 21.91
C ALA A 83 1.26 16.67 22.03
N GLY A 84 0.22 16.61 21.19
CA GLY A 84 -0.89 17.57 21.13
C GLY A 84 -1.91 17.49 22.28
N GLY A 85 -1.67 16.62 23.26
CA GLY A 85 -2.52 16.51 24.45
C GLY A 85 -2.66 17.85 25.21
N PRO A 86 -3.80 18.08 25.90
CA PRO A 86 -4.91 17.14 26.12
C PRO A 86 -6.03 17.19 25.05
N ASN A 87 -5.87 18.00 24.00
CA ASN A 87 -6.93 18.25 23.02
C ASN A 87 -6.78 17.32 21.81
N PHE A 88 -7.38 16.15 21.87
CA PHE A 88 -7.54 15.25 20.73
C PHE A 88 -8.87 15.52 20.04
N PHE A 89 -8.93 15.34 18.72
CA PHE A 89 -10.20 15.44 18.03
C PHE A 89 -11.00 14.15 18.28
N ASN A 90 -12.31 14.30 18.34
CA ASN A 90 -13.22 13.17 18.47
C ASN A 90 -13.86 12.89 17.11
N PHE A 91 -14.32 11.66 16.93
CA PHE A 91 -15.25 11.35 15.86
C PHE A 91 -16.49 12.25 15.98
N ASP A 92 -16.94 12.76 14.84
CA ASP A 92 -18.14 13.58 14.79
C ASP A 92 -19.38 12.69 14.93
N PRO A 93 -20.25 12.91 15.94
CA PRO A 93 -21.44 12.09 16.12
C PRO A 93 -22.48 12.26 15.01
N SER A 94 -22.33 13.26 14.13
CA SER A 94 -23.19 13.48 12.98
C SER A 94 -22.64 12.89 11.67
N ALA A 95 -21.38 12.45 11.64
CA ALA A 95 -20.78 11.78 10.51
C ALA A 95 -21.07 10.27 10.54
N LEU A 96 -21.25 9.68 9.36
CA LEU A 96 -21.44 8.24 9.18
C LEU A 96 -20.12 7.60 8.74
N TYR A 97 -19.51 6.81 9.62
CA TYR A 97 -18.27 6.09 9.36
C TYR A 97 -18.60 4.61 9.09
N THR A 98 -18.54 4.21 7.82
CA THR A 98 -18.92 2.85 7.40
C THR A 98 -17.84 2.20 6.55
N ILE A 99 -17.65 0.89 6.72
CA ILE A 99 -16.75 0.08 5.91
C ILE A 99 -17.60 -0.93 5.15
N HIS A 100 -17.59 -0.80 3.83
CA HIS A 100 -18.26 -1.71 2.90
C HIS A 100 -17.23 -2.65 2.28
N ILE A 101 -17.50 -3.96 2.31
CA ILE A 101 -16.62 -5.00 1.79
C ILE A 101 -17.34 -5.75 0.67
N ASP A 102 -16.80 -5.64 -0.54
CA ASP A 102 -17.08 -6.54 -1.66
C ASP A 102 -16.01 -7.64 -1.67
N ASN A 103 -16.44 -8.89 -1.47
CA ASN A 103 -15.58 -10.06 -1.45
C ASN A 103 -15.65 -10.91 -2.74
N ASN A 104 -16.53 -10.54 -3.67
CA ASN A 104 -16.83 -11.30 -4.87
C ASN A 104 -16.50 -10.55 -6.18
N GLY A 105 -16.27 -9.23 -6.11
CA GLY A 105 -15.83 -8.37 -7.20
C GLY A 105 -16.94 -7.81 -8.09
N ASP A 106 -18.22 -7.85 -7.66
CA ASP A 106 -19.36 -7.33 -8.43
C ASP A 106 -19.63 -5.82 -8.21
N GLY A 107 -18.87 -5.17 -7.33
CA GLY A 107 -19.01 -3.76 -6.97
C GLY A 107 -20.16 -3.47 -6.01
N ARG A 108 -20.71 -4.50 -5.35
CA ARG A 108 -21.71 -4.39 -4.28
C ARG A 108 -21.14 -4.93 -2.99
N ASP A 109 -21.60 -4.40 -1.87
CA ASP A 109 -21.14 -4.86 -0.57
C ASP A 109 -21.80 -6.18 -0.17
N ASP A 110 -20.97 -7.15 0.21
CA ASP A 110 -21.39 -8.40 0.84
C ASP A 110 -21.48 -8.24 2.37
N VAL A 111 -20.64 -7.37 2.94
CA VAL A 111 -20.58 -7.09 4.38
C VAL A 111 -20.39 -5.59 4.59
N ALA A 112 -21.14 -5.02 5.55
CA ALA A 112 -21.01 -3.64 5.98
C ALA A 112 -20.84 -3.55 7.50
N TYR A 113 -19.92 -2.69 7.95
CA TYR A 113 -19.71 -2.33 9.35
C TYR A 113 -20.04 -0.85 9.55
N ASN A 114 -20.87 -0.55 10.55
CA ASN A 114 -21.34 0.80 10.90
C ASN A 114 -20.97 1.18 12.33
#